data_AF-A0A9E6A4U9-F1
#
_entry.id   AF-A0A9E6A4U9-F1
#
_cell.length_a   1.000
_cell.length_b   1.000
_cell.length_c   1.000
_cell.angle_alpha   90.00
_cell.angle_beta   90.00
_cell.angle_gamma   90.00
#
_symmetry.space_group_name_H-M   'P 1'
#
loop_
_entity.id
_entity.type
_entity.pdbx_description
1 polymer ?
#
loop_
_entity_poly.entity_id
_entity_poly.type
_entity_poly.pdbx_seq_one_letter_code
_entity_poly.pdbx_strand_id
1 'polypeptide(L)'
;MIRPPKHSLLLSTALAVAVAPVAVAQEEPTDTTIETPETDERTLQTVVVRGAFIPEPQRQTSQVASFLSAEDLTRQGDANAALALTRLSGLSVVDGQFAYVRGLGDRYSVALLNGSPLPSPEPLRRTVPLDLFPSSMLDGAAVQKTYSANYPGEFGGGLIDLKTVGQPAEDFLNIKVGTGYNTFTTGDTGLFVRGSDTDWSGYDDGLRDLPGPLADLIATGTNINSLTPEAREAAGESLV
;
A
#
# COMPACT_ATOMS: atom_id res chain seq x y z
N MET A 1 35.87 23.61 21.49
CA MET A 1 34.92 22.52 21.81
C MET A 1 34.58 21.81 20.50
N ILE A 2 35.41 20.85 20.07
CA ILE A 2 35.23 20.07 18.84
C ILE A 2 35.77 18.66 19.13
N ARG A 3 34.91 17.64 19.03
CA ARG A 3 35.21 16.23 19.28
C ARG A 3 35.00 15.47 17.96
N PRO A 4 35.95 14.67 17.47
CA PRO A 4 35.76 13.92 16.22
C PRO A 4 34.93 12.64 16.46
N PRO A 5 34.15 12.17 15.48
CA PRO A 5 33.40 10.92 15.58
C PRO A 5 34.31 9.71 15.31
N LYS A 6 34.23 8.70 16.17
CA LYS A 6 34.89 7.40 15.98
C LYS A 6 33.90 6.45 15.31
N HIS A 7 34.16 6.06 14.07
CA HIS A 7 33.53 4.89 13.47
C HIS A 7 34.35 3.64 13.83
N SER A 8 33.73 2.74 14.59
CA SER A 8 34.31 1.45 14.99
C SER A 8 33.59 0.33 14.23
N LEU A 9 34.23 -0.17 13.18
CA LEU A 9 33.83 -1.37 12.45
C LEU A 9 34.33 -2.59 13.25
N LEU A 10 33.41 -3.41 13.78
CA LEU A 10 33.76 -4.71 14.38
C LEU A 10 33.17 -5.82 13.53
N LEU A 11 34.06 -6.52 12.82
CA LEU A 11 33.79 -7.75 12.09
C LEU A 11 34.25 -8.91 12.98
N SER A 12 33.33 -9.60 13.65
CA SER A 12 33.64 -10.79 14.45
C SER A 12 32.97 -12.02 13.84
N THR A 13 33.75 -12.80 13.10
CA THR A 13 33.42 -14.19 12.74
C THR A 13 33.75 -15.09 13.94
N ALA A 14 32.73 -15.73 14.51
CA ALA A 14 32.90 -16.81 15.48
C ALA A 14 32.14 -18.04 14.96
N LEU A 15 32.90 -19.04 14.50
CA LEU A 15 32.41 -20.37 14.13
C LEU A 15 32.50 -21.25 15.39
N ALA A 16 31.35 -21.59 15.98
CA ALA A 16 31.26 -22.53 17.09
C ALA A 16 30.73 -23.88 16.57
N VAL A 17 31.57 -24.91 16.67
CA VAL A 17 31.18 -26.31 16.41
C VAL A 17 30.61 -26.88 17.71
N ALA A 18 29.33 -27.26 17.70
CA ALA A 18 28.69 -27.95 18.80
C ALA A 18 28.76 -29.48 18.57
N VAL A 19 29.37 -30.20 19.50
CA VAL A 19 29.36 -31.67 19.56
C VAL A 19 28.21 -32.08 20.48
N ALA A 20 27.24 -32.85 19.96
CA ALA A 20 26.17 -33.45 20.75
C ALA A 20 26.60 -34.86 21.23
N PRO A 21 26.35 -35.25 22.49
CA PRO A 21 26.51 -36.64 22.90
C PRO A 21 25.27 -37.44 22.49
N VAL A 22 25.52 -38.66 22.02
CA VAL A 22 24.52 -39.68 21.69
C VAL A 22 24.02 -40.31 22.99
N ALA A 23 22.71 -40.37 23.20
CA ALA A 23 22.08 -41.10 24.29
C ALA A 23 21.40 -42.37 23.73
N VAL A 24 21.79 -43.53 24.26
CA VAL A 24 21.20 -44.85 23.97
C VAL A 24 20.34 -45.30 25.15
N ALA A 25 19.09 -45.62 24.81
CA ALA A 25 18.07 -46.53 25.38
C ALA A 25 18.12 -47.00 26.85
N GLN A 26 16.95 -46.94 27.50
CA GLN A 26 16.48 -47.99 28.39
C GLN A 26 14.94 -48.10 28.30
N GLU A 27 14.44 -49.30 28.06
CA GLU A 27 13.01 -49.67 28.02
C GLU A 27 12.76 -50.78 29.06
N GLU A 28 11.49 -50.91 29.49
CA GLU A 28 10.84 -51.88 30.41
C GLU A 28 10.50 -51.40 31.86
N PRO A 29 9.47 -51.95 32.54
CA PRO A 29 8.03 -51.87 32.20
C PRO A 29 7.11 -51.60 33.45
N THR A 30 5.81 -51.44 33.21
CA THR A 30 4.64 -51.75 34.09
C THR A 30 4.64 -51.31 35.57
N ASP A 31 3.68 -50.48 35.99
CA ASP A 31 2.45 -50.95 36.66
C ASP A 31 1.44 -49.82 36.87
N THR A 32 0.17 -50.14 36.65
CA THR A 32 -0.97 -49.26 36.88
C THR A 32 -1.39 -49.38 38.34
N THR A 33 -1.14 -48.35 39.14
CA THR A 33 -1.83 -48.19 40.43
C THR A 33 -2.53 -46.84 40.43
N ILE A 34 -3.87 -46.91 40.47
CA ILE A 34 -4.75 -45.76 40.65
C ILE A 34 -4.79 -45.48 42.16
N GLU A 35 -4.13 -44.42 42.61
CA GLU A 35 -4.33 -43.85 43.94
C GLU A 35 -5.08 -42.52 43.85
N THR A 36 -6.02 -42.39 44.78
CA THR A 36 -7.02 -41.32 44.95
C THR A 36 -6.34 -39.97 45.28
N PRO A 37 -6.88 -38.81 44.87
CA PRO A 37 -6.12 -37.57 44.89
C PRO A 37 -5.98 -37.02 46.31
N GLU A 38 -4.76 -37.04 46.84
CA GLU A 38 -4.36 -36.15 47.93
C GLU A 38 -4.14 -34.75 47.38
N THR A 39 -4.63 -33.76 48.11
CA THR A 39 -4.55 -32.33 47.81
C THR A 39 -3.08 -31.89 47.80
N ASP A 40 -2.46 -31.99 46.63
CA ASP A 40 -1.10 -31.53 46.40
C ASP A 40 -1.11 -30.00 46.29
N GLU A 41 -0.58 -29.34 47.31
CA GLU A 41 -0.33 -27.90 47.32
C GLU A 41 0.67 -27.57 46.20
N ARG A 42 0.14 -27.30 45.00
CA ARG A 42 0.92 -26.85 43.86
C ARG A 42 1.54 -25.49 44.18
N THR A 43 2.74 -25.51 44.75
CA THR A 43 3.62 -24.35 44.82
C THR A 43 3.93 -23.91 43.39
N LEU A 44 3.30 -22.81 42.97
CA LEU A 44 3.50 -22.25 41.63
C LEU A 44 4.94 -21.75 41.51
N GLN A 45 5.77 -22.49 40.77
CA GLN A 45 7.22 -22.24 40.71
C GLN A 45 7.61 -20.96 39.96
N THR A 46 6.77 -20.45 39.06
CA THR A 46 6.93 -19.12 38.44
C THR A 46 5.63 -18.70 37.78
N VAL A 47 5.09 -17.53 38.15
CA VAL A 47 4.01 -16.87 37.40
C VAL A 47 4.64 -15.92 36.38
N VAL A 48 4.69 -16.33 35.11
CA VAL A 48 5.11 -15.44 34.03
C VAL A 48 3.88 -14.64 33.57
N VAL A 49 3.81 -13.37 33.96
CA VAL A 49 2.80 -12.45 33.42
C VAL A 49 3.25 -12.03 32.02
N ARG A 50 2.81 -12.76 30.99
CA ARG A 50 2.92 -12.28 29.61
C ARG A 50 1.87 -11.19 29.41
N GLY A 51 2.29 -9.93 29.39
CA GLY A 51 1.42 -8.84 28.97
C GLY A 51 1.02 -9.07 27.51
N ALA A 52 -0.26 -9.33 27.26
CA ALA A 52 -0.82 -9.34 25.91
C ALA A 52 -1.35 -7.94 25.61
N PHE A 53 -0.80 -7.29 24.57
CA PHE A 53 -1.37 -6.06 24.06
C PHE A 53 -2.66 -6.40 23.31
N ILE A 54 -3.80 -5.98 23.85
CA ILE A 54 -5.10 -6.08 23.18
C ILE A 54 -5.47 -4.66 22.72
N PRO A 55 -5.64 -4.43 21.40
CA PRO A 55 -6.03 -3.13 20.89
C PRO A 55 -7.29 -2.61 21.58
N GLU A 56 -7.31 -1.33 21.95
CA GLU A 56 -8.48 -0.72 22.61
C GLU A 56 -9.80 -0.93 21.83
N PRO A 57 -9.84 -0.83 20.48
CA PRO A 57 -11.06 -1.13 19.73
C PRO A 57 -11.58 -2.55 19.96
N GLN A 58 -10.68 -3.51 20.18
CA GLN A 58 -11.03 -4.90 20.48
C GLN A 58 -11.56 -5.07 21.90
N ARG A 59 -11.12 -4.24 22.85
CA ARG A 59 -11.60 -4.25 24.24
C ARG A 59 -12.98 -3.60 24.38
N GLN A 60 -13.29 -2.63 23.53
CA GLN A 60 -14.55 -1.88 23.59
C GLN A 60 -15.69 -2.53 22.80
N THR A 61 -15.37 -3.36 21.81
CA THR A 61 -16.39 -4.00 20.98
C THR A 61 -17.02 -5.21 21.68
N SER A 62 -18.34 -5.30 21.65
CA SER A 62 -19.11 -6.49 22.05
C SER A 62 -19.22 -7.52 20.93
N GLN A 63 -18.72 -7.18 19.74
CA GLN A 63 -18.87 -7.96 18.52
C GLN A 63 -17.61 -8.75 18.19
N VAL A 64 -17.76 -9.83 17.42
CA VAL A 64 -16.59 -10.59 16.94
C VAL A 64 -15.92 -9.77 15.84
N ALA A 65 -14.87 -9.05 16.20
CA ALA A 65 -14.09 -8.24 15.29
C ALA A 65 -12.58 -8.48 15.48
N SER A 66 -11.83 -8.21 14.42
CA SER A 66 -10.38 -8.25 14.41
C SER A 66 -9.86 -6.93 13.88
N PHE A 67 -8.79 -6.41 14.47
CA PHE A 67 -8.24 -5.12 14.13
C PHE A 67 -6.77 -5.29 13.76
N LEU A 68 -6.35 -4.51 12.79
CA LEU A 68 -4.98 -4.39 12.33
C LEU A 68 -4.55 -2.94 12.51
N SER A 69 -3.46 -2.73 13.23
CA SER A 69 -2.92 -1.38 13.51
C SER A 69 -1.85 -0.97 12.50
N ALA A 70 -1.57 0.33 12.41
CA ALA A 70 -0.47 0.88 11.59
C ALA A 70 0.89 0.30 12.02
N GLU A 71 1.09 0.09 13.32
CA GLU A 71 2.29 -0.52 13.86
C GLU A 71 2.43 -1.99 13.44
N ASP A 72 1.31 -2.73 13.34
CA ASP A 72 1.34 -4.10 12.85
C ASP A 72 1.74 -4.15 11.37
N LEU A 73 1.12 -3.31 10.54
CA LEU A 73 1.45 -3.16 9.12
C LEU A 73 2.93 -2.85 8.92
N THR A 74 3.44 -1.88 9.68
CA THR A 74 4.85 -1.43 9.60
C THR A 74 5.81 -2.50 10.11
N ARG A 75 5.50 -3.15 11.24
CA ARG A 75 6.35 -4.18 11.86
C ARG A 75 6.45 -5.43 10.99
N GLN A 76 5.37 -5.77 10.29
CA GLN A 76 5.31 -6.95 9.44
C GLN A 76 5.82 -6.69 8.02
N GLY A 77 5.84 -5.42 7.58
CA GLY A 77 6.36 -5.04 6.26
C GLY A 77 5.50 -5.60 5.12
N ASP A 78 4.18 -5.70 5.33
CA ASP A 78 3.27 -6.17 4.30
C ASP A 78 3.21 -5.14 3.16
N ALA A 79 3.19 -5.58 1.90
CA ALA A 79 3.20 -4.66 0.76
C ALA A 79 1.83 -3.99 0.49
N ASN A 80 0.75 -4.71 0.77
CA ASN A 80 -0.62 -4.30 0.49
C ASN A 80 -1.61 -4.79 1.54
N ALA A 81 -2.85 -4.29 1.49
CA ALA A 81 -3.90 -4.67 2.43
C ALA A 81 -4.24 -6.16 2.36
N ALA A 82 -4.32 -6.73 1.16
CA ALA A 82 -4.64 -8.15 0.98
C ALA A 82 -3.68 -9.05 1.78
N LEU A 83 -2.37 -8.86 1.63
CA LEU A 83 -1.37 -9.62 2.37
C LEU A 83 -1.50 -9.42 3.88
N ALA A 84 -1.69 -8.19 4.34
CA ALA A 84 -1.81 -7.91 5.76
C ALA A 84 -3.06 -8.56 6.40
N LEU A 85 -4.17 -8.61 5.66
CA LEU A 85 -5.42 -9.22 6.10
C LEU A 85 -5.32 -10.74 6.27
N THR A 86 -4.38 -11.42 5.60
CA THR A 86 -4.16 -12.88 5.79
C THR A 86 -3.73 -13.24 7.21
N ARG A 87 -3.17 -12.29 7.97
CA ARG A 87 -2.73 -12.48 9.35
C ARG A 87 -3.90 -12.51 10.33
N LEU A 88 -5.04 -11.96 9.94
CA LEU A 88 -6.23 -11.96 10.77
C LEU A 88 -6.91 -13.32 10.70
N SER A 89 -7.31 -13.83 11.87
CA SER A 89 -7.97 -15.13 11.96
C SER A 89 -9.30 -15.13 11.20
N GLY A 90 -9.54 -16.23 10.47
CA GLY A 90 -10.77 -16.40 9.70
C GLY A 90 -10.87 -15.47 8.48
N LEU A 91 -9.76 -14.97 7.97
CA LEU A 91 -9.66 -14.42 6.62
C LEU A 91 -8.88 -15.35 5.71
N SER A 92 -9.28 -15.38 4.45
CA SER A 92 -8.59 -16.11 3.38
C SER A 92 -8.47 -15.20 2.18
N VAL A 93 -7.28 -15.09 1.61
CA VAL A 93 -7.05 -14.33 0.38
C VAL A 93 -6.92 -15.29 -0.78
N VAL A 94 -7.70 -15.05 -1.84
CA VAL A 94 -7.67 -15.80 -3.09
C VAL A 94 -6.99 -14.96 -4.16
N ASP A 95 -6.13 -15.62 -4.92
CA ASP A 95 -5.30 -15.04 -5.99
C ASP A 95 -4.42 -13.86 -5.54
N GLY A 96 -4.16 -13.73 -4.23
CA GLY A 96 -3.35 -12.65 -3.65
C GLY A 96 -4.05 -11.28 -3.59
N GLN A 97 -5.31 -11.19 -4.01
CA GLN A 97 -6.02 -9.91 -4.19
C GLN A 97 -7.40 -9.88 -3.50
N PHE A 98 -8.14 -10.98 -3.47
CA PHE A 98 -9.51 -11.00 -2.93
C PHE A 98 -9.55 -11.57 -1.53
N ALA A 99 -9.88 -10.75 -0.53
CA ALA A 99 -10.05 -11.21 0.84
C ALA A 99 -11.49 -11.64 1.13
N TYR A 100 -11.65 -12.87 1.63
CA TYR A 100 -12.90 -13.44 2.06
C TYR A 100 -12.90 -13.67 3.56
N VAL A 101 -14.06 -13.41 4.19
CA VAL A 101 -14.25 -13.63 5.63
C VAL A 101 -14.93 -14.97 5.84
N ARG A 102 -14.34 -15.81 6.70
CA ARG A 102 -14.76 -17.19 6.99
C ARG A 102 -14.84 -18.10 5.75
N GLY A 103 -14.05 -17.82 4.72
CA GLY A 103 -14.06 -18.57 3.47
C GLY A 103 -15.38 -18.48 2.69
N LEU A 104 -16.27 -17.54 3.04
CA LEU A 104 -17.48 -17.31 2.27
C LEU A 104 -17.16 -16.50 1.01
N GLY A 105 -17.78 -16.87 -0.11
CA GLY A 105 -17.49 -16.28 -1.42
C GLY A 105 -17.78 -14.78 -1.53
N ASP A 106 -17.60 -14.28 -2.74
CA ASP A 106 -17.62 -12.85 -3.09
C ASP A 106 -18.89 -12.09 -2.67
N ARG A 107 -20.03 -12.75 -2.68
CA ARG A 107 -21.34 -12.19 -2.31
C ARG A 107 -21.54 -11.96 -0.81
N TYR A 108 -20.70 -12.56 0.04
CA TYR A 108 -20.90 -12.56 1.49
C TYR A 108 -19.91 -11.66 2.25
N SER A 109 -18.92 -11.12 1.54
CA SER A 109 -17.96 -10.14 2.07
C SER A 109 -18.22 -8.77 1.46
N VAL A 110 -18.07 -7.73 2.27
CA VAL A 110 -18.19 -6.33 1.84
C VAL A 110 -16.95 -5.58 2.29
N ALA A 111 -16.38 -4.77 1.41
CA ALA A 111 -15.22 -3.95 1.68
C ALA A 111 -15.62 -2.47 1.75
N LEU A 112 -15.12 -1.77 2.76
CA LEU A 112 -15.31 -0.35 2.98
C LEU A 112 -13.94 0.32 3.04
N LEU A 113 -13.91 1.60 2.66
CA LEU A 113 -12.77 2.49 2.86
C LEU A 113 -13.25 3.67 3.68
N ASN A 114 -12.71 3.81 4.89
CA ASN A 114 -13.10 4.84 5.84
C ASN A 114 -14.62 4.88 6.07
N GLY A 115 -15.26 3.70 6.18
CA GLY A 115 -16.70 3.58 6.34
C GLY A 115 -17.54 3.80 5.07
N SER A 116 -16.93 4.09 3.91
CA SER A 116 -17.63 4.20 2.62
C SER A 116 -17.55 2.88 1.85
N PRO A 117 -18.64 2.39 1.23
CA PRO A 117 -18.61 1.15 0.45
C PRO A 117 -17.67 1.28 -0.75
N LEU A 118 -16.75 0.32 -0.89
CA LEU A 118 -15.86 0.23 -2.04
C LEU A 118 -16.52 -0.58 -3.16
N PRO A 119 -16.70 -0.01 -4.37
CA PRO A 119 -17.16 -0.77 -5.52
C PRO A 119 -16.02 -1.59 -6.13
N SER A 120 -16.38 -2.74 -6.72
CA SER A 120 -15.42 -3.55 -7.47
C SER A 120 -15.07 -2.86 -8.81
N PRO A 121 -13.79 -2.80 -9.19
CA PRO A 121 -13.39 -2.39 -10.53
C PRO A 121 -13.69 -3.46 -11.59
N GLU A 122 -13.92 -4.72 -11.18
CA GLU A 122 -14.29 -5.81 -12.08
C GLU A 122 -15.81 -5.89 -12.25
N PRO A 123 -16.36 -5.75 -13.47
CA PRO A 123 -17.82 -5.69 -13.68
C PRO A 123 -18.54 -7.01 -13.39
N LEU A 124 -17.83 -8.13 -13.43
CA LEU A 124 -18.39 -9.47 -13.21
C LEU A 124 -18.30 -9.94 -11.75
N ARG A 125 -17.63 -9.18 -10.86
CA ARG A 125 -17.37 -9.60 -9.48
C ARG A 125 -17.73 -8.49 -8.50
N ARG A 126 -18.31 -8.88 -7.36
CA ARG A 126 -18.71 -7.91 -6.32
C ARG A 126 -17.61 -7.63 -5.31
N THR A 127 -16.62 -8.51 -5.18
CA THR A 127 -15.48 -8.33 -4.27
C THR A 127 -14.45 -7.38 -4.84
N VAL A 128 -13.97 -6.49 -3.98
CA VAL A 128 -12.93 -5.52 -4.31
C VAL A 128 -11.54 -6.18 -4.19
N PRO A 129 -10.65 -6.01 -5.18
CA PRO A 129 -9.26 -6.40 -5.05
C PRO A 129 -8.56 -5.46 -4.04
N LEU A 130 -8.03 -6.03 -2.96
CA LEU A 130 -7.42 -5.29 -1.86
C LEU A 130 -5.90 -5.14 -2.00
N ASP A 131 -5.31 -5.71 -3.04
CA ASP A 131 -3.91 -5.54 -3.42
C ASP A 131 -3.62 -4.14 -3.96
N LEU A 132 -4.64 -3.47 -4.52
CA LEU A 132 -4.59 -2.09 -5.01
C LEU A 132 -4.31 -1.05 -3.91
N PHE A 133 -4.42 -1.43 -2.63
CA PHE A 133 -4.21 -0.54 -1.49
C PHE A 133 -2.86 -0.83 -0.85
N PRO A 134 -1.84 0.05 -1.07
CA PRO A 134 -0.54 -0.11 -0.44
C PRO A 134 -0.67 0.05 1.08
N SER A 135 0.08 -0.77 1.82
CA SER A 135 0.11 -0.68 3.29
C SER A 135 0.57 0.69 3.79
N SER A 136 1.44 1.36 3.05
CA SER A 136 1.95 2.70 3.39
C SER A 136 0.87 3.80 3.39
N MET A 137 -0.27 3.56 2.74
CA MET A 137 -1.40 4.51 2.72
C MET A 137 -2.47 4.17 3.78
N LEU A 138 -2.28 3.07 4.51
CA LEU A 138 -3.26 2.55 5.46
C LEU A 138 -2.78 2.78 6.89
N ASP A 139 -3.69 3.33 7.70
CA ASP A 139 -3.55 3.40 9.15
C ASP A 139 -3.95 2.08 9.82
N GLY A 140 -4.72 1.25 9.11
CA GLY A 140 -5.11 -0.07 9.60
C GLY A 140 -6.31 -0.65 8.88
N ALA A 141 -6.82 -1.74 9.44
CA ALA A 141 -8.05 -2.38 8.96
C ALA A 141 -8.87 -2.92 10.13
N ALA A 142 -10.19 -2.82 10.04
CA ALA A 142 -11.13 -3.45 10.96
C ALA A 142 -11.94 -4.50 10.22
N VAL A 143 -11.93 -5.74 10.72
CA VAL A 143 -12.70 -6.84 10.15
C VAL A 143 -13.78 -7.25 11.13
N GLN A 144 -15.01 -6.91 10.78
CA GLN A 144 -16.20 -7.22 11.55
C GLN A 144 -16.81 -8.53 11.05
N LYS A 145 -16.97 -9.51 11.93
CA LYS A 145 -17.51 -10.83 11.59
C LYS A 145 -18.95 -11.02 12.07
N THR A 146 -19.45 -10.19 12.97
CA THR A 146 -20.85 -10.20 13.40
C THR A 146 -21.52 -8.87 13.09
N TYR A 147 -22.84 -8.91 12.89
CA TYR A 147 -23.63 -7.73 12.61
C TYR A 147 -23.47 -6.67 13.71
N SER A 148 -23.43 -5.41 13.32
CA SER A 148 -23.40 -4.25 14.21
C SER A 148 -24.22 -3.12 13.60
N ALA A 149 -24.90 -2.34 14.45
CA ALA A 149 -25.69 -1.19 14.01
C ALA A 149 -24.85 -0.07 13.38
N ASN A 150 -23.53 -0.06 13.62
CA ASN A 150 -22.61 0.92 13.05
C ASN A 150 -22.28 0.66 11.57
N TYR A 151 -22.60 -0.52 11.06
CA TYR A 151 -22.24 -0.94 9.70
C TYR A 151 -23.47 -1.38 8.89
N PRO A 152 -23.40 -1.28 7.55
CA PRO A 152 -24.46 -1.77 6.66
C PRO A 152 -24.75 -3.26 6.87
N GLY A 153 -26.03 -3.66 6.85
CA GLY A 153 -26.48 -5.03 7.08
C GLY A 153 -26.38 -5.99 5.89
N GLU A 154 -25.57 -5.66 4.89
CA GLU A 154 -25.50 -6.37 3.59
C GLU A 154 -24.44 -7.49 3.54
N PHE A 155 -23.76 -7.79 4.66
CA PHE A 155 -22.73 -8.84 4.74
C PHE A 155 -23.22 -10.11 5.47
N GLY A 156 -22.91 -11.28 4.92
CA GLY A 156 -23.23 -12.59 5.52
C GLY A 156 -22.02 -13.31 6.13
N GLY A 157 -20.81 -13.03 5.65
CA GLY A 157 -19.55 -13.60 6.13
C GLY A 157 -18.78 -12.64 7.02
N GLY A 158 -18.70 -11.38 6.60
CA GLY A 158 -18.07 -10.31 7.35
C GLY A 158 -17.84 -9.06 6.50
N LEU A 159 -17.44 -8.00 7.18
CA LEU A 159 -17.16 -6.70 6.62
C LEU A 159 -15.71 -6.33 6.89
N ILE A 160 -15.04 -5.79 5.88
CA ILE A 160 -13.64 -5.35 5.94
C ILE A 160 -13.65 -3.84 5.75
N ASP A 161 -13.26 -3.08 6.75
CA ASP A 161 -13.17 -1.62 6.71
C ASP A 161 -11.70 -1.21 6.75
N LEU A 162 -11.20 -0.70 5.62
CA LEU A 162 -9.84 -0.18 5.50
C LEU A 162 -9.80 1.26 5.96
N LYS A 163 -8.82 1.61 6.80
CA LYS A 163 -8.60 2.97 7.26
C LYS A 163 -7.36 3.55 6.62
N THR A 164 -7.49 4.69 5.95
CA THR A 164 -6.35 5.40 5.37
C THR A 164 -5.71 6.33 6.39
N VAL A 165 -4.41 6.60 6.23
CA VAL A 165 -3.72 7.62 7.02
C VAL A 165 -4.34 8.99 6.71
N GLY A 166 -4.97 9.61 7.72
CA GLY A 166 -5.66 10.89 7.57
C GLY A 166 -4.73 12.11 7.62
N GLN A 167 -3.64 12.01 8.37
CA GLN A 167 -2.67 13.09 8.54
C GLN A 167 -1.26 12.48 8.62
N PRO A 168 -0.27 13.01 7.86
CA PRO A 168 1.12 12.62 8.02
C PRO A 168 1.60 12.88 9.46
N ALA A 169 2.23 11.87 10.08
CA ALA A 169 2.78 12.01 11.43
C ALA A 169 4.00 12.95 11.47
N GLU A 170 4.71 13.08 10.34
CA GLU A 170 5.95 13.82 10.20
C GLU A 170 6.00 14.53 8.84
N ASP A 171 6.72 15.66 8.78
CA ASP A 171 7.01 16.34 7.51
C ASP A 171 7.94 15.48 6.65
N PHE A 172 7.61 15.33 5.37
CA PHE A 172 8.39 14.51 4.44
C PHE A 172 8.76 15.27 3.16
N LEU A 173 9.92 14.95 2.59
CA LEU A 173 10.38 15.42 1.28
C LEU A 173 10.78 14.24 0.41
N ASN A 174 10.05 14.02 -0.69
CA ASN A 174 10.36 12.97 -1.66
C ASN A 174 10.95 13.58 -2.94
N ILE A 175 12.21 13.26 -3.25
CA ILE A 175 12.86 13.65 -4.50
C ILE A 175 13.06 12.38 -5.35
N LYS A 176 12.45 12.34 -6.53
CA LYS A 176 12.61 11.23 -7.49
C LYS A 176 13.40 11.72 -8.69
N VAL A 177 14.55 11.10 -8.94
CA VAL A 177 15.36 11.32 -10.14
C VAL A 177 15.25 10.08 -11.01
N GLY A 178 14.84 10.25 -12.27
CA GLY A 178 14.74 9.18 -13.25
C GLY A 178 15.50 9.56 -14.53
N THR A 179 16.13 8.56 -15.16
CA THR A 179 16.68 8.67 -16.51
C THR A 179 16.10 7.55 -17.36
N GLY A 180 15.94 7.79 -18.65
CA GLY A 180 15.42 6.81 -19.59
C GLY A 180 16.10 6.98 -20.94
N TYR A 181 16.43 5.87 -21.58
CA TYR A 181 17.01 5.81 -22.92
C TYR A 181 16.27 4.75 -23.73
N ASN A 182 15.86 5.08 -24.95
CA ASN A 182 15.24 4.13 -25.87
C ASN A 182 16.28 3.70 -26.91
N THR A 183 16.57 2.40 -26.96
CA THR A 183 17.59 1.81 -27.85
C THR A 183 17.27 1.88 -29.34
N PHE A 184 16.06 2.27 -29.73
CA PHE A 184 15.62 2.38 -31.13
C PHE A 184 15.38 3.82 -31.60
N THR A 185 15.45 4.81 -30.71
CA THR A 185 15.06 6.19 -31.04
C THR A 185 15.99 7.22 -30.41
N THR A 186 16.54 6.94 -29.23
CA THR A 186 17.48 7.87 -28.61
C THR A 186 18.83 7.75 -29.32
N GLY A 187 19.29 8.84 -29.95
CA GLY A 187 20.55 8.90 -30.70
C GLY A 187 20.47 8.47 -32.17
N ASP A 188 19.36 7.86 -32.59
CA ASP A 188 19.14 7.48 -33.99
C ASP A 188 18.50 8.63 -34.80
N THR A 189 18.85 8.72 -36.08
CA THR A 189 18.32 9.74 -36.98
C THR A 189 16.91 9.35 -37.46
N GLY A 190 15.89 9.79 -36.73
CA GLY A 190 14.48 9.66 -37.11
C GLY A 190 13.98 10.79 -38.02
N LEU A 191 12.72 10.69 -38.44
CA LEU A 191 12.00 11.80 -39.05
C LEU A 191 11.58 12.79 -37.96
N PHE A 192 12.45 13.75 -37.68
CA PHE A 192 12.15 14.86 -36.79
C PHE A 192 11.70 16.07 -37.60
N VAL A 193 10.66 16.76 -37.11
CA VAL A 193 10.45 18.15 -37.52
C VAL A 193 11.65 18.95 -37.02
N ARG A 194 12.11 19.93 -37.79
CA ARG A 194 13.15 20.86 -37.32
C ARG A 194 12.61 21.56 -36.07
N GLY A 195 13.11 21.16 -34.91
CA GLY A 195 12.76 21.71 -33.60
C GLY A 195 13.62 22.93 -33.23
N SER A 196 13.24 23.59 -32.15
CA SER A 196 13.99 24.68 -31.53
C SER A 196 15.17 24.12 -30.72
N ASP A 197 16.22 24.93 -30.54
CA ASP A 197 17.40 24.56 -29.74
C ASP A 197 17.06 24.33 -28.25
N THR A 198 15.93 24.88 -27.78
CA THR A 198 15.44 24.74 -26.41
C THR A 198 14.35 23.68 -26.25
N ASP A 199 14.00 22.93 -27.30
CA ASP A 199 12.93 21.91 -27.27
C ASP A 199 13.15 20.83 -26.19
N TRP A 200 14.41 20.54 -25.84
CA TRP A 200 14.75 19.58 -24.77
C TRP A 200 14.21 19.99 -23.39
N SER A 201 14.02 21.30 -23.18
CA SER A 201 13.46 21.88 -21.95
C SER A 201 11.93 22.02 -22.00
N GLY A 202 11.31 21.75 -23.15
CA GLY A 202 9.89 21.96 -23.40
C GLY A 202 9.50 23.42 -23.67
N TYR A 203 10.47 24.32 -23.80
CA TYR A 203 10.27 25.72 -24.17
C TYR A 203 10.77 25.98 -25.59
N ASP A 204 10.02 26.78 -26.33
CA ASP A 204 10.37 27.21 -27.70
C ASP A 204 11.25 28.46 -27.65
N ASP A 205 12.20 28.58 -28.58
CA ASP A 205 13.09 29.74 -28.74
C ASP A 205 12.55 30.79 -29.74
N GLY A 206 11.28 30.66 -30.14
CA GLY A 206 10.61 31.49 -31.12
C GLY A 206 10.49 30.86 -32.51
N LEU A 207 11.00 29.65 -32.71
CA LEU A 207 10.80 28.89 -33.95
C LEU A 207 9.31 28.65 -34.27
N ARG A 208 8.45 28.63 -33.25
CA ARG A 208 6.99 28.44 -33.35
C ARG A 208 6.21 29.69 -32.99
N ASP A 209 6.87 30.84 -32.96
CA ASP A 209 6.18 32.13 -32.77
C ASP A 209 5.23 32.40 -33.93
N LEU A 210 4.07 32.96 -33.59
CA LEU A 210 3.08 33.33 -34.58
C LEU A 210 3.62 34.52 -35.40
N PRO A 211 3.49 34.48 -36.74
CA PRO A 211 3.87 35.59 -37.61
C PRO A 211 3.12 36.88 -37.22
N GLY A 212 3.80 38.03 -37.28
CA GLY A 212 3.32 39.32 -36.75
C GLY A 212 1.85 39.66 -37.06
N PRO A 213 1.42 39.67 -38.34
CA PRO A 213 0.03 39.97 -38.69
C PRO A 213 -0.99 39.01 -38.03
N LEU A 214 -0.65 37.73 -37.91
CA LEU A 214 -1.51 36.74 -37.25
C LEU A 214 -1.45 36.84 -35.71
N ALA A 215 -0.27 37.12 -35.16
CA ALA A 215 -0.07 37.34 -33.74
C ALA A 215 -0.89 38.54 -33.25
N ASP A 216 -0.92 39.64 -34.01
CA ASP A 216 -1.70 40.84 -33.68
C ASP A 216 -3.22 40.58 -33.73
N LEU A 217 -3.69 39.80 -34.69
CA LEU A 217 -5.11 39.40 -34.78
C LEU A 217 -5.54 38.54 -33.59
N ILE A 218 -4.70 37.57 -33.20
CA ILE A 218 -4.94 36.70 -32.05
C ILE A 218 -4.89 37.50 -30.74
N ALA A 219 -3.92 38.40 -30.60
CA ALA A 219 -3.77 39.25 -29.41
C ALA A 219 -4.95 40.24 -29.25
N THR A 220 -5.48 40.76 -30.35
CA THR A 220 -6.63 41.68 -30.35
C THR A 220 -7.99 40.97 -30.33
N GLY A 221 -8.01 39.63 -30.51
CA GLY A 221 -9.24 38.83 -30.54
C GLY A 221 -10.16 39.16 -31.73
N THR A 222 -9.61 39.75 -32.80
CA THR A 222 -10.38 40.17 -33.97
C THR A 222 -10.69 38.98 -34.87
N ASN A 223 -11.94 38.89 -35.36
CA ASN A 223 -12.34 37.79 -36.22
C ASN A 223 -11.80 37.99 -37.64
N ILE A 224 -11.14 36.98 -38.19
CA ILE A 224 -10.54 37.04 -39.54
C ILE A 224 -11.55 37.39 -40.65
N ASN A 225 -12.84 37.08 -40.45
CA ASN A 225 -13.91 37.38 -41.42
C ASN A 225 -14.41 38.83 -41.33
N SER A 226 -14.01 39.57 -40.29
CA SER A 226 -14.35 40.99 -40.10
C SER A 226 -13.28 41.95 -40.65
N LEU A 227 -12.17 41.40 -41.14
CA LEU A 227 -11.06 42.16 -41.72
C LEU A 227 -11.36 42.57 -43.16
N THR A 228 -10.70 43.63 -43.63
CA THR A 228 -10.71 43.96 -45.05
C THR A 228 -10.03 42.85 -45.86
N PRO A 229 -10.37 42.69 -47.16
CA PRO A 229 -9.73 41.70 -48.02
C PRO A 229 -8.20 41.72 -47.96
N GLU A 230 -7.61 42.92 -47.89
CA GLU A 230 -6.17 43.16 -47.87
C GLU A 230 -5.53 42.72 -46.55
N ALA A 231 -6.15 43.02 -45.40
CA ALA A 231 -5.64 42.62 -44.09
C ALA A 231 -5.74 41.10 -43.87
N ARG A 232 -6.75 40.46 -44.47
CA ARG A 232 -6.90 39.00 -44.46
C ARG A 232 -5.86 38.30 -45.34
N GLU A 233 -5.53 38.90 -46.48
CA GLU A 233 -4.47 38.43 -47.37
C GLU A 233 -3.10 38.53 -46.68
N ALA A 234 -2.77 39.68 -46.07
CA ALA A 234 -1.53 39.88 -45.33
C ALA A 234 -1.35 38.89 -44.16
N ALA A 235 -2.43 38.55 -43.45
CA ALA A 235 -2.39 37.53 -42.40
C ALA A 235 -2.16 36.12 -42.96
N GLY A 236 -2.75 35.79 -44.11
CA GLY A 236 -2.54 34.51 -44.79
C GLY A 236 -1.13 34.35 -45.36
N GLU A 237 -0.58 35.40 -45.96
CA GLU A 237 0.79 35.41 -46.48
C GLU A 237 1.84 35.26 -45.39
N SER A 238 1.54 35.72 -44.16
CA SER A 238 2.49 35.61 -43.05
C SER A 238 2.77 34.17 -42.57
N LEU A 239 1.95 33.19 -42.98
CA LEU A 239 2.07 31.77 -42.59
C LEU A 239 2.99 30.93 -43.51
N VAL A 240 3.40 31.47 -44.65
CA VAL A 240 4.17 30.78 -45.70
C VAL A 240 5.59 31.31 -45.74
#